data_AF-A0A7S2Q673-F1
#
_entry.id   AF-A0A7S2Q673-F1
#
_cell.length_a   1.000
_cell.length_b   1.000
_cell.length_c   1.000
_cell.angle_alpha   90.00
_cell.angle_beta   90.00
_cell.angle_gamma   90.00
#
_symmetry.space_group_name_H-M   'P 1'
#
loop_
_entity.id
_entity.type
_entity.pdbx_description
1 polymer ?
#
loop_
_entity_poly.entity_id
_entity_poly.type
_entity_poly.pdbx_seq_one_letter_code
_entity_poly.pdbx_strand_id
1 'polypeptide(L)'
;VPSGGGYDATLILPMSLLFSSASVCSMRQLIRCRLEKLPHDRVFKLSYLTMMFVWDVCDQAASWWFWSYSVAVGASTMVQALALTSASIGAIVIVLALAVGLCLKTRFLIDSPWAEFAYSVGAAMSDIIMLLAVYAFELEGLDAGNWIKTLNLIATIVDFGLKLMQIGGEH
;
A
#
# COMPACT_ATOMS: atom_id res chain seq x y z
N VAL A 1 19.07 -16.90 -19.69
CA VAL A 1 18.13 -17.38 -18.67
C VAL A 1 18.91 -17.56 -17.38
N PRO A 2 18.79 -16.67 -16.37
CA PRO A 2 19.36 -16.97 -15.07
C PRO A 2 18.41 -17.92 -14.34
N SER A 3 18.82 -19.18 -14.27
CA SER A 3 18.29 -20.20 -13.38
C SER A 3 18.98 -20.09 -12.01
N GLY A 4 18.21 -19.87 -10.94
CA GLY A 4 18.72 -19.88 -9.57
C GLY A 4 17.70 -19.35 -8.57
N GLY A 5 16.93 -20.26 -7.97
CA GLY A 5 15.76 -20.02 -7.12
C GLY A 5 16.03 -19.38 -5.75
N GLY A 6 16.67 -18.21 -5.74
CA GLY A 6 16.80 -17.35 -4.57
C GLY A 6 15.76 -16.24 -4.49
N TYR A 7 15.03 -15.99 -5.58
CA TYR A 7 14.00 -14.94 -5.68
C TYR A 7 12.68 -15.31 -5.00
N ASP A 8 12.43 -16.59 -4.75
CA ASP A 8 11.10 -17.05 -4.36
C ASP A 8 10.79 -16.82 -2.88
N ALA A 9 11.67 -17.21 -1.94
CA ALA A 9 11.30 -17.16 -0.51
C ALA A 9 11.20 -15.73 0.06
N THR A 10 12.07 -14.82 -0.37
CA THR A 10 12.14 -13.44 0.12
C THR A 10 11.00 -12.56 -0.39
N LEU A 11 10.39 -12.91 -1.53
CA LEU A 11 9.18 -12.27 -2.06
C LEU A 11 7.89 -12.97 -1.61
N ILE A 12 7.88 -14.31 -1.53
CA ILE A 12 6.70 -15.08 -1.15
C ILE A 12 6.22 -14.72 0.26
N LEU A 13 7.12 -14.57 1.22
CA LEU A 13 6.73 -14.25 2.59
C LEU A 13 6.03 -12.87 2.72
N PRO A 14 6.62 -11.74 2.27
CA PRO A 14 5.93 -10.46 2.32
C PRO A 14 4.67 -10.43 1.46
N MET A 15 4.69 -11.02 0.26
CA MET A 15 3.50 -11.07 -0.62
C MET A 15 2.36 -11.86 0.01
N SER A 16 2.63 -13.02 0.61
CA SER A 16 1.60 -13.82 1.28
C SER A 16 1.03 -13.12 2.53
N LEU A 17 1.86 -12.40 3.29
CA LEU A 17 1.41 -11.55 4.39
C LEU A 17 0.52 -10.41 3.89
N LEU A 18 0.90 -9.75 2.80
CA LEU A 18 0.12 -8.70 2.15
C LEU A 18 -1.24 -9.21 1.67
N PHE A 19 -1.29 -10.30 0.89
CA PHE A 19 -2.54 -10.88 0.41
C PHE A 19 -3.46 -11.39 1.53
N SER A 20 -2.88 -12.00 2.57
CA SER A 20 -3.66 -12.44 3.73
C SER A 20 -4.22 -11.26 4.51
N SER A 21 -3.48 -10.15 4.64
CA SER A 21 -3.97 -8.92 5.28
C SER A 21 -5.18 -8.33 4.56
N ALA A 22 -5.14 -8.22 3.22
CA ALA A 22 -6.26 -7.74 2.41
C ALA A 22 -7.50 -8.62 2.57
N SER A 23 -7.30 -9.94 2.55
CA SER A 23 -8.38 -10.93 2.70
C SER A 23 -9.04 -10.83 4.08
N VAL A 24 -8.23 -10.77 5.14
CA VAL A 24 -8.71 -10.66 6.53
C VAL A 24 -9.44 -9.34 6.76
N CYS A 25 -8.90 -8.23 6.24
CA CYS A 25 -9.51 -6.90 6.33
C CYS A 25 -10.91 -6.92 5.68
N SER A 26 -10.97 -7.35 4.41
CA SER A 26 -12.21 -7.43 3.64
C SER A 26 -13.26 -8.31 4.32
N MET A 27 -12.88 -9.50 4.78
CA MET A 27 -13.79 -10.41 5.47
C MET A 27 -14.35 -9.79 6.75
N ARG A 28 -13.51 -9.12 7.55
CA ARG A 28 -13.93 -8.52 8.81
C ARG A 28 -14.88 -7.34 8.60
N GLN A 29 -14.65 -6.52 7.58
CA GLN A 29 -15.57 -5.42 7.26
C GLN A 29 -16.90 -5.92 6.72
N LEU A 30 -16.90 -6.99 5.92
CA LEU A 30 -18.13 -7.63 5.45
C LEU A 30 -18.98 -8.16 6.63
N ILE A 31 -18.33 -8.76 7.64
CA ILE A 31 -18.98 -9.19 8.88
C ILE A 31 -19.54 -8.00 9.64
N ARG A 32 -18.78 -6.90 9.79
CA ARG A 32 -19.24 -5.69 10.50
C ARG A 32 -20.45 -5.05 9.84
N CYS A 33 -20.46 -4.91 8.51
CA CYS A 33 -21.61 -4.40 7.77
C CYS A 33 -22.87 -5.23 8.03
N ARG A 34 -22.74 -6.56 8.09
CA ARG A 34 -23.87 -7.48 8.35
C ARG A 34 -24.37 -7.42 9.79
N LEU A 35 -23.46 -7.36 10.77
CA LEU A 35 -23.81 -7.42 12.20
C LEU A 35 -24.30 -6.08 12.75
N GLU A 36 -23.68 -4.97 12.34
CA GLU A 36 -23.96 -3.65 12.92
C GLU A 36 -25.11 -2.91 12.24
N LYS A 37 -25.69 -3.45 11.14
CA LYS A 37 -26.79 -2.85 10.36
C LYS A 37 -26.55 -1.35 10.10
N LEU A 38 -25.35 -1.02 9.64
CA LEU A 38 -24.91 0.36 9.46
C LEU A 38 -25.79 1.08 8.41
N PRO A 39 -26.06 2.38 8.59
CA PRO A 39 -26.70 3.20 7.56
C PRO A 39 -25.83 3.26 6.30
N HIS A 40 -26.45 3.54 5.15
CA HIS A 40 -25.82 3.46 3.83
C HIS A 40 -24.51 4.27 3.72
N ASP A 41 -24.48 5.47 4.30
CA ASP A 41 -23.30 6.34 4.28
C ASP A 41 -22.11 5.75 5.05
N ARG A 42 -22.38 5.06 6.17
CA ARG A 42 -21.34 4.40 6.98
C ARG A 42 -20.84 3.12 6.32
N VAL A 43 -21.72 2.40 5.63
CA VAL A 43 -21.32 1.25 4.79
C VAL A 43 -20.39 1.74 3.68
N PHE A 44 -20.75 2.83 3.00
CA PHE A 44 -19.92 3.40 1.94
C PHE A 44 -18.54 3.82 2.46
N LYS A 45 -18.47 4.57 3.56
CA LYS A 45 -17.17 4.94 4.18
C LYS A 45 -16.34 3.73 4.58
N LEU A 46 -16.96 2.69 5.15
CA LEU A 46 -16.23 1.48 5.53
C LEU A 46 -15.72 0.71 4.31
N SER A 47 -16.54 0.59 3.26
CA SER A 47 -16.16 -0.03 1.99
C SER A 47 -15.04 0.75 1.29
N TYR A 48 -15.08 2.07 1.35
CA TYR A 48 -14.03 2.94 0.84
C TYR A 48 -12.70 2.72 1.56
N LEU A 49 -12.69 2.73 2.89
CA LEU A 49 -11.48 2.46 3.69
C LEU A 49 -10.90 1.06 3.40
N THR A 50 -11.76 0.06 3.17
CA THR A 50 -11.31 -1.26 2.75
C THR A 50 -10.70 -1.28 1.37
N MET A 51 -11.27 -0.54 0.43
CA MET A 51 -10.72 -0.46 -0.93
C MET A 51 -9.36 0.23 -0.93
N MET A 52 -9.21 1.32 -0.16
CA MET A 52 -7.90 1.95 0.09
C MET A 52 -6.89 0.95 0.63
N PHE A 53 -7.25 0.24 1.70
CA PHE A 53 -6.35 -0.75 2.29
C PHE A 53 -5.92 -1.84 1.30
N VAL A 54 -6.85 -2.35 0.49
CA VAL A 54 -6.54 -3.36 -0.54
C VAL A 54 -5.66 -2.76 -1.64
N TRP A 55 -5.91 -1.53 -2.04
CA TRP A 55 -5.07 -0.81 -3.01
C TRP A 55 -3.64 -0.67 -2.51
N ASP A 56 -3.46 -0.22 -1.26
CA ASP A 56 -2.13 -0.03 -0.67
C ASP A 56 -1.39 -1.37 -0.52
N VAL A 57 -2.11 -2.46 -0.23
CA VAL A 57 -1.53 -3.82 -0.27
C VAL A 57 -0.97 -4.16 -1.64
N CYS A 58 -1.69 -3.82 -2.72
CA CYS A 58 -1.22 -4.04 -4.09
C CYS A 58 -0.02 -3.14 -4.45
N ASP A 59 -0.04 -1.89 -4.00
CA ASP A 59 1.07 -0.97 -4.23
C ASP A 59 2.35 -1.40 -3.50
N GLN A 60 2.21 -1.85 -2.25
CA GLN A 60 3.34 -2.38 -1.50
C GLN A 60 3.87 -3.70 -2.07
N ALA A 61 3.00 -4.53 -2.63
CA ALA A 61 3.42 -5.71 -3.39
C ALA A 61 4.29 -5.32 -4.60
N ALA A 62 3.92 -4.27 -5.33
CA ALA A 62 4.72 -3.75 -6.44
C ALA A 62 6.06 -3.17 -5.95
N SER A 63 6.07 -2.53 -4.79
CA SER A 63 7.29 -2.01 -4.14
C SER A 63 8.29 -3.11 -3.77
N TRP A 64 7.82 -4.22 -3.18
CA TRP A 64 8.65 -5.40 -2.88
C TRP A 64 9.21 -6.05 -4.14
N TRP A 65 8.38 -6.13 -5.19
CA TRP A 65 8.81 -6.62 -6.49
C TRP A 65 9.90 -5.72 -7.09
N PHE A 66 9.72 -4.40 -7.06
CA PHE A 66 10.68 -3.43 -7.61
C PHE A 66 12.03 -3.52 -6.89
N TRP A 67 12.03 -3.62 -5.56
CA TRP A 67 13.27 -3.86 -4.82
C TRP A 67 13.99 -5.12 -5.29
N SER A 68 13.29 -6.26 -5.35
CA SER A 68 13.89 -7.52 -5.80
C SER A 68 14.43 -7.43 -7.23
N TYR A 69 13.68 -6.77 -8.11
CA TYR A 69 14.09 -6.50 -9.48
C TYR A 69 15.35 -5.65 -9.56
N SER A 70 15.44 -4.56 -8.77
CA SER A 70 16.60 -3.67 -8.72
C SER A 70 17.89 -4.41 -8.31
N VAL A 71 17.76 -5.40 -7.41
CA VAL A 71 18.86 -6.30 -7.04
C VAL A 71 19.23 -7.22 -8.21
N ALA A 72 18.24 -7.79 -8.88
CA ALA A 72 18.43 -8.74 -9.99
C ALA A 72 19.19 -8.13 -11.18
N VAL A 73 18.90 -6.86 -11.49
CA VAL A 73 19.54 -6.14 -12.61
C VAL A 73 20.83 -5.43 -12.21
N GLY A 74 21.23 -5.50 -10.95
CA GLY A 74 22.48 -4.90 -10.47
C GLY A 74 22.45 -3.37 -10.42
N ALA A 75 21.31 -2.78 -10.06
CA ALA A 75 21.20 -1.34 -9.79
C ALA A 75 22.14 -0.89 -8.67
N SER A 76 22.38 0.41 -8.54
CA SER A 76 23.20 0.91 -7.43
C SER A 76 22.65 0.54 -6.05
N THR A 77 23.54 0.50 -5.07
CA THR A 77 23.17 0.29 -3.66
C THR A 77 22.21 1.37 -3.15
N MET A 78 22.28 2.58 -3.70
CA MET A 78 21.37 3.67 -3.36
C MET A 78 19.94 3.35 -3.80
N VAL A 79 19.74 2.91 -5.05
CA VAL A 79 18.42 2.51 -5.55
C VAL A 79 17.86 1.34 -4.76
N GLN A 80 18.67 0.30 -4.55
CA GLN A 80 18.26 -0.88 -3.79
C GLN A 80 17.84 -0.50 -2.35
N ALA A 81 18.59 0.39 -1.70
CA ALA A 81 18.27 0.86 -0.35
C ALA A 81 16.97 1.68 -0.31
N LEU A 82 16.75 2.58 -1.26
CA LEU A 82 15.51 3.38 -1.35
C LEU A 82 14.29 2.48 -1.60
N ALA A 83 14.40 1.54 -2.55
CA ALA A 83 13.33 0.60 -2.86
C ALA A 83 12.97 -0.28 -1.65
N LEU A 84 13.97 -0.81 -0.94
CA LEU A 84 13.77 -1.60 0.27
C LEU A 84 13.14 -0.76 1.39
N THR A 85 13.59 0.48 1.56
CA THR A 85 13.10 1.38 2.61
C THR A 85 11.63 1.70 2.40
N SER A 86 11.22 2.03 1.18
CA SER A 86 9.80 2.22 0.85
C SER A 86 9.00 0.95 1.14
N ALA A 87 9.39 -0.19 0.55
CA ALA A 87 8.66 -1.46 0.73
C ALA A 87 8.52 -1.86 2.22
N SER A 88 9.54 -1.55 3.03
CA SER A 88 9.53 -1.80 4.48
C SER A 88 8.60 -0.85 5.23
N ILE A 89 8.66 0.46 4.96
CA ILE A 89 7.79 1.46 5.60
C ILE A 89 6.33 1.16 5.29
N GLY A 90 6.01 0.95 4.01
CA GLY A 90 4.66 0.63 3.59
C GLY A 90 4.12 -0.67 4.19
N ALA A 91 4.94 -1.72 4.28
CA ALA A 91 4.55 -2.95 4.98
C ALA A 91 4.24 -2.71 6.47
N ILE A 92 5.03 -1.88 7.16
CA ILE A 92 4.77 -1.51 8.57
C ILE A 92 3.44 -0.76 8.69
N VAL A 93 3.17 0.19 7.79
CA VAL A 93 1.90 0.95 7.75
C VAL A 93 0.71 0.00 7.57
N ILE A 94 0.80 -0.95 6.64
CA ILE A 94 -0.26 -1.95 6.40
C ILE A 94 -0.48 -2.83 7.64
N VAL A 95 0.59 -3.32 8.28
CA VAL A 95 0.47 -4.17 9.48
C VAL A 95 -0.18 -3.40 10.63
N LEU A 96 0.22 -2.14 10.84
CA LEU A 96 -0.37 -1.28 11.85
C LEU A 96 -1.85 -0.99 11.55
N ALA A 97 -2.17 -0.65 10.30
CA ALA A 97 -3.54 -0.39 9.86
C ALA A 97 -4.43 -1.62 10.00
N LEU A 98 -3.92 -2.81 9.67
CA LEU A 98 -4.60 -4.07 9.90
C LEU A 98 -4.85 -4.27 11.39
N ALA A 99 -3.82 -4.13 12.24
CA ALA A 99 -3.97 -4.29 13.69
C ALA A 99 -5.01 -3.33 14.28
N VAL A 100 -4.99 -2.07 13.86
CA VAL A 100 -5.98 -1.04 14.23
C VAL A 100 -7.38 -1.43 13.74
N GLY A 101 -7.52 -1.85 12.48
CA GLY A 101 -8.78 -2.31 11.88
C GLY A 101 -9.35 -3.56 12.52
N LEU A 102 -8.48 -4.46 13.01
CA LEU A 102 -8.86 -5.63 13.79
C LEU A 102 -9.29 -5.23 15.20
N CYS A 103 -8.54 -4.40 15.90
CA CYS A 103 -8.76 -4.15 17.35
C CYS A 103 -9.79 -3.06 17.65
N LEU A 104 -9.98 -2.07 16.78
CA LEU A 104 -10.89 -0.95 17.04
C LEU A 104 -12.35 -1.23 16.65
N LYS A 105 -13.28 -0.63 17.41
CA LYS A 105 -14.70 -0.60 17.08
C LYS A 105 -14.93 0.28 15.85
N THR A 106 -15.95 -0.06 15.05
CA THR A 106 -16.29 0.61 13.79
C THR A 106 -16.48 2.12 13.92
N ARG A 107 -17.06 2.61 15.03
CA ARG A 107 -17.17 4.05 15.30
C ARG A 107 -15.83 4.78 15.30
N PHE A 108 -14.77 4.16 15.83
CA PHE A 108 -13.46 4.79 15.92
C PHE A 108 -12.68 4.72 14.61
N LEU A 109 -13.10 3.84 13.69
CA LEU A 109 -12.53 3.75 12.35
C LEU A 109 -13.18 4.77 11.39
N ILE A 110 -14.47 5.04 11.56
CA ILE A 110 -15.24 5.92 10.66
C ILE A 110 -15.32 7.35 11.17
N ASP A 111 -15.41 7.54 12.49
CA ASP A 111 -15.67 8.85 13.10
C ASP A 111 -14.37 9.52 13.63
N SER A 112 -13.19 8.90 13.45
CA SER A 112 -11.90 9.45 13.94
C SER A 112 -11.02 9.95 12.79
N PRO A 113 -10.84 11.27 12.62
CA PRO A 113 -10.00 11.82 11.57
C PRO A 113 -8.51 11.50 11.75
N TRP A 114 -8.07 11.22 12.98
CA TRP A 114 -6.66 10.95 13.30
C TRP A 114 -6.16 9.60 12.80
N ALA A 115 -7.01 8.57 12.81
CA ALA A 115 -6.61 7.24 12.36
C ALA A 115 -6.37 7.23 10.84
N GLU A 116 -7.25 7.92 10.12
CA GLU A 116 -7.17 8.12 8.68
C GLU A 116 -5.97 9.00 8.30
N PHE A 117 -5.80 10.15 8.97
CA PHE A 117 -4.67 11.03 8.73
C PHE A 117 -3.31 10.34 8.93
N ALA A 118 -3.14 9.62 10.05
CA ALA A 118 -1.89 8.91 10.34
C ALA A 118 -1.59 7.81 9.30
N TYR A 119 -2.63 7.11 8.84
CA TYR A 119 -2.52 6.11 7.79
C TYR A 119 -2.09 6.72 6.45
N SER A 120 -2.80 7.76 6.00
CA SER A 120 -2.53 8.41 4.72
C SER A 120 -1.20 9.15 4.66
N VAL A 121 -0.68 9.63 5.79
CA VAL A 121 0.68 10.18 5.87
C VAL A 121 1.72 9.07 5.72
N GLY A 122 1.53 7.95 6.41
CA GLY A 122 2.43 6.79 6.33
C GLY A 122 2.51 6.20 4.91
N ALA A 123 1.36 6.03 4.27
CA ALA A 123 1.27 5.57 2.89
C ALA A 123 1.98 6.54 1.93
N ALA A 124 1.65 7.84 1.99
CA ALA A 124 2.26 8.85 1.13
C ALA A 124 3.79 8.95 1.30
N MET A 125 4.31 8.77 2.51
CA MET A 125 5.77 8.73 2.72
C MET A 125 6.42 7.55 2.01
N SER A 126 5.77 6.38 2.02
CA SER A 126 6.24 5.20 1.28
C SER A 126 6.30 5.48 -0.22
N ASP A 127 5.25 6.06 -0.77
CA ASP A 127 5.12 6.35 -2.20
C ASP A 127 6.18 7.34 -2.67
N ILE A 128 6.43 8.40 -1.89
CA ILE A 128 7.47 9.39 -2.19
C ILE A 128 8.85 8.74 -2.25
N ILE A 129 9.18 7.88 -1.29
CA ILE A 129 10.47 7.16 -1.28
C ILE A 129 10.57 6.23 -2.48
N MET A 130 9.48 5.56 -2.86
CA MET A 130 9.45 4.70 -4.03
C MET A 130 9.64 5.50 -5.33
N LEU A 131 9.00 6.66 -5.46
CA LEU A 131 9.22 7.57 -6.60
C LEU A 131 10.67 8.00 -6.71
N LEU A 132 11.33 8.32 -5.58
CA LEU A 132 12.77 8.63 -5.56
C LEU A 132 13.61 7.42 -5.99
N ALA A 133 13.25 6.21 -5.57
CA ALA A 133 13.94 4.99 -5.96
C ALA A 133 13.83 4.74 -7.47
N VAL A 134 12.63 4.87 -8.03
CA VAL A 134 12.38 4.73 -9.48
C VAL A 134 13.10 5.82 -10.27
N TYR A 135 13.05 7.07 -9.81
CA TYR A 135 13.76 8.16 -10.47
C TYR A 135 15.28 7.96 -10.48
N ALA A 136 15.87 7.55 -9.34
CA ALA A 136 17.29 7.24 -9.26
C ALA A 136 17.68 6.06 -10.15
N PHE A 137 16.83 5.04 -10.23
CA PHE A 137 17.02 3.90 -11.12
C PHE A 137 17.02 4.30 -12.60
N GLU A 138 16.16 5.24 -12.99
CA GLU A 138 16.14 5.78 -14.36
C GLU A 138 17.41 6.56 -14.71
N LEU A 139 17.93 7.35 -13.77
CA LEU A 139 19.18 8.09 -13.98
C LEU A 139 20.38 7.18 -14.24
N GLU A 140 20.31 5.92 -13.80
CA GLU A 140 21.34 4.90 -14.06
C GLU A 140 21.25 4.32 -15.49
N GLY A 141 20.26 4.71 -16.29
CA GLY A 141 20.07 4.20 -17.65
C GLY A 141 19.62 2.73 -17.69
N LEU A 142 19.21 2.19 -16.54
CA LEU A 142 18.64 0.85 -16.43
C LEU A 142 17.17 0.96 -16.84
N ASP A 143 16.86 0.51 -18.06
CA ASP A 143 15.51 0.61 -18.58
C ASP A 143 14.64 -0.50 -17.99
N ALA A 144 13.83 -0.17 -16.98
CA ALA A 144 12.82 -1.05 -16.46
C ALA A 144 11.46 -0.37 -16.36
N GLY A 145 10.53 -0.94 -17.13
CA GLY A 145 9.11 -1.00 -16.81
C GLY A 145 8.40 0.35 -16.72
N ASN A 146 8.03 0.91 -17.87
CA ASN A 146 7.01 1.96 -17.98
C ASN A 146 5.77 1.71 -17.08
N TRP A 147 5.45 0.45 -16.82
CA TRP A 147 4.34 0.02 -15.97
C TRP A 147 4.54 0.33 -14.47
N ILE A 148 5.77 0.33 -13.93
CA ILE A 148 6.05 0.62 -12.51
C ILE A 148 5.93 2.12 -12.26
N LYS A 149 6.47 2.93 -13.18
CA LYS A 149 6.25 4.38 -13.21
C LYS A 149 4.75 4.68 -13.23
N THR A 150 4.03 3.96 -14.09
CA THR A 150 2.58 4.09 -14.22
C THR A 150 1.87 3.67 -12.94
N LEU A 151 2.26 2.58 -12.28
CA LEU A 151 1.64 2.14 -11.03
C LEU A 151 1.93 3.10 -9.87
N ASN A 152 3.18 3.53 -9.65
CA ASN A 152 3.50 4.50 -8.60
C ASN A 152 2.83 5.84 -8.85
N LEU A 153 2.80 6.30 -10.10
CA LEU A 153 2.11 7.52 -10.47
C LEU A 153 0.59 7.38 -10.28
N ILE A 154 0.00 6.25 -10.67
CA ILE A 154 -1.41 5.96 -10.41
C ILE A 154 -1.66 5.89 -8.91
N ALA A 155 -0.82 5.22 -8.12
CA ALA A 155 -0.96 5.14 -6.67
C ALA A 155 -0.92 6.53 -6.03
N THR A 156 0.04 7.37 -6.44
CA THR A 156 0.15 8.76 -5.97
C THR A 156 -1.05 9.61 -6.40
N ILE A 157 -1.53 9.46 -7.65
CA ILE A 157 -2.70 10.19 -8.16
C ILE A 157 -3.98 9.71 -7.48
N VAL A 158 -4.11 8.41 -7.23
CA VAL A 158 -5.24 7.80 -6.52
C VAL A 158 -5.22 8.29 -5.08
N ASP A 159 -4.12 8.20 -4.35
CA ASP A 159 -3.99 8.72 -2.98
C ASP A 159 -4.31 10.22 -2.91
N PHE A 160 -3.83 11.02 -3.87
CA PHE A 160 -4.15 12.44 -3.96
C PHE A 160 -5.63 12.71 -4.30
N GLY A 161 -6.20 12.01 -5.28
CA GLY A 161 -7.61 12.14 -5.68
C GLY A 161 -8.57 11.69 -4.59
N LEU A 162 -8.19 10.67 -3.84
CA LEU A 162 -8.92 10.17 -2.68
C LEU A 162 -8.92 11.20 -1.53
N LYS A 163 -7.77 11.83 -1.25
CA LYS A 163 -7.67 12.97 -0.31
C LYS A 163 -8.54 14.15 -0.75
N LEU A 164 -8.60 14.45 -2.04
CA LEU A 164 -9.46 15.52 -2.58
C LEU A 164 -10.95 15.19 -2.47
N MET A 165 -11.36 13.95 -2.74
CA MET A 165 -12.75 13.52 -2.61
C MET A 165 -13.24 13.54 -1.16
N GLN A 166 -12.36 13.27 -0.19
CA GLN A 166 -12.67 13.41 1.24
C GLN A 166 -12.93 14.86 1.64
N ILE A 167 -12.11 15.81 1.17
CA ILE A 167 -12.33 17.25 1.42
C ILE A 167 -13.63 17.74 0.76
N GLY A 168 -13.97 17.22 -0.42
CA GLY A 168 -15.20 17.56 -1.13
C GLY A 168 -16.48 16.95 -0.54
N GLY A 169 -16.39 15.89 0.26
CA GLY A 169 -17.53 15.19 0.87
C GLY A 169 -18.01 15.76 2.22
N GLU A 170 -17.35 16.79 2.73
CA GLU A 170 -17.78 17.54 3.92
C GLU A 170 -18.73 18.72 3.61
N HIS A 171 -19.20 18.85 2.36
CA HIS A 171 -20.16 19.87 1.90
C HIS A 171 -21.52 19.29 1.51
#